data_AF-A0A562CBV4-F1
#
_entry.id   AF-A0A562CBV4-F1
#
_cell.length_a   1.000
_cell.length_b   1.000
_cell.length_c   1.000
_cell.angle_alpha   90.00
_cell.angle_beta   90.00
_cell.angle_gamma   90.00
#
_symmetry.space_group_name_H-M   'P 1'
#
loop_
_entity.id
_entity.type
_entity.pdbx_description
1 polymer ?
#
loop_
_entity_poly.entity_id
_entity_poly.type
_entity_poly.pdbx_seq_one_letter_code
_entity_poly.pdbx_strand_id
1 'polypeptide(L)'
;MFPVRRILSVIILSALAGSAGSGLPGNATSLTETYGDWTVICAAPQDAAQVNRQNGQRVLAIELAAIEGGNAASGTLVLPFGLNLDQGVALSVDVSEILPPLRFSTCLPAGCLVN
;
A
#
# COMPACT_ATOMS: atom_id res chain seq x y z
N MET A 1 -70.22 7.30 7.58
CA MET A 1 -70.58 6.88 6.21
C MET A 1 -69.95 7.91 5.26
N PHE A 2 -69.32 7.44 4.16
CA PHE A 2 -68.54 8.13 3.11
C PHE A 2 -67.01 8.16 3.29
N PRO A 3 -66.23 7.90 2.21
CA PRO A 3 -65.29 6.78 2.19
C PRO A 3 -63.81 7.17 2.13
N VAL A 4 -62.97 6.29 2.66
CA VAL A 4 -61.49 6.32 2.57
C VAL A 4 -61.06 6.19 1.12
N ARG A 5 -60.42 7.22 0.59
CA ARG A 5 -59.85 7.26 -0.77
C ARG A 5 -58.41 6.72 -0.70
N ARG A 6 -58.20 5.49 -1.18
CA ARG A 6 -56.86 4.88 -1.33
C ARG A 6 -56.06 5.68 -2.37
N ILE A 7 -55.04 6.39 -1.91
CA ILE A 7 -54.03 7.00 -2.80
C ILE A 7 -52.85 6.02 -2.85
N LEU A 8 -52.63 5.41 -4.01
CA LEU A 8 -51.41 4.65 -4.30
C LEU A 8 -50.23 5.62 -4.29
N SER A 9 -49.36 5.56 -3.28
CA SER A 9 -48.06 6.22 -3.31
C SER A 9 -47.06 5.34 -4.06
N VAL A 10 -46.65 5.76 -5.25
CA VAL A 10 -45.49 5.19 -5.95
C VAL A 10 -44.24 5.84 -5.36
N ILE A 11 -43.45 5.05 -4.63
CA ILE A 11 -42.10 5.45 -4.18
C ILE A 11 -41.15 5.09 -5.32
N ILE A 12 -40.69 6.09 -6.06
CA ILE A 12 -39.63 5.91 -7.06
C ILE A 12 -38.31 5.79 -6.28
N LEU A 13 -37.79 4.58 -6.19
CA LEU A 13 -36.49 4.28 -5.57
C LEU A 13 -35.37 4.56 -6.58
N SER A 14 -34.93 5.81 -6.67
CA SER A 14 -33.74 6.18 -7.46
C SER A 14 -32.47 5.94 -6.64
N ALA A 15 -31.97 4.70 -6.62
CA ALA A 15 -30.64 4.40 -6.12
C ALA A 15 -29.59 4.66 -7.21
N LEU A 16 -28.99 5.86 -7.21
CA LEU A 16 -27.73 6.13 -7.92
C LEU A 16 -26.61 6.15 -6.89
N ALA A 17 -26.19 4.97 -6.42
CA ALA A 17 -24.91 4.83 -5.76
C ALA A 17 -23.84 4.76 -6.85
N GLY A 18 -23.17 5.89 -7.10
CA GLY A 18 -22.04 5.94 -8.02
C GLY A 18 -20.92 5.02 -7.54
N SER A 19 -20.54 4.07 -8.38
CA SER A 19 -19.33 3.28 -8.23
C SER A 19 -18.13 4.22 -8.27
N ALA A 20 -17.47 4.41 -7.13
CA ALA A 20 -16.15 5.01 -7.07
C ALA A 20 -15.19 4.12 -7.86
N GLY A 21 -14.87 4.53 -9.09
CA GLY A 21 -13.89 3.85 -9.91
C GLY A 21 -12.54 3.91 -9.21
N SER A 22 -12.00 2.73 -8.87
CA SER A 22 -10.62 2.50 -8.44
C SER A 22 -9.65 2.69 -9.61
N GLY A 23 -9.71 3.85 -10.28
CA GLY A 23 -8.89 4.20 -11.43
C GLY A 23 -7.96 5.36 -11.12
N LEU A 24 -6.70 5.25 -11.54
CA LEU A 24 -5.76 6.37 -11.49
C LEU A 24 -6.24 7.50 -12.41
N PRO A 25 -5.89 8.77 -12.13
CA PRO A 25 -6.24 9.90 -12.97
C PRO A 25 -5.81 9.66 -14.43
N GLY A 26 -6.69 9.98 -15.38
CA GLY A 26 -6.37 9.92 -16.81
C GLY A 26 -6.30 8.52 -17.42
N ASN A 27 -6.89 7.50 -16.79
CA ASN A 27 -6.82 6.09 -17.24
C ASN A 27 -5.40 5.52 -17.23
N ALA A 28 -4.51 6.06 -16.39
CA ALA A 28 -3.19 5.51 -16.20
C ALA A 28 -3.27 4.10 -15.57
N THR A 29 -2.36 3.22 -15.94
CA THR A 29 -2.22 1.87 -15.34
C THR A 29 -1.21 1.85 -14.19
N SER A 30 -0.41 2.90 -14.06
CA SER A 30 0.52 3.13 -12.95
C SER A 30 0.80 4.63 -12.80
N LEU A 31 1.16 5.05 -11.58
CA LEU A 31 1.61 6.41 -11.27
C LEU A 31 2.90 6.33 -10.47
N THR A 32 3.87 7.19 -10.76
CA THR A 32 5.13 7.29 -10.00
C THR A 32 5.28 8.69 -9.42
N GLU A 33 5.41 8.78 -8.11
CA GLU A 33 5.53 10.03 -7.36
C GLU A 33 6.84 10.03 -6.57
N THR A 34 7.42 11.21 -6.35
CA THR A 34 8.67 11.36 -5.58
C THR A 34 8.44 12.31 -4.42
N TYR A 35 8.74 11.85 -3.20
CA TYR A 35 8.56 12.59 -1.95
C TYR A 35 9.84 12.55 -1.14
N GLY A 36 10.62 13.63 -1.17
CA GLY A 36 11.94 13.59 -0.54
C GLY A 36 12.79 12.46 -1.15
N ASP A 37 13.36 11.61 -0.30
CA ASP A 37 14.23 10.50 -0.71
C ASP A 37 13.45 9.26 -1.17
N TRP A 38 12.12 9.33 -1.21
CA TRP A 38 11.24 8.23 -1.60
C TRP A 38 10.70 8.41 -3.01
N THR A 39 10.62 7.30 -3.75
CA THR A 39 9.83 7.15 -4.96
C THR A 39 8.75 6.11 -4.70
N VAL A 40 7.49 6.48 -4.91
CA VAL A 40 6.32 5.62 -4.72
C VAL A 40 5.72 5.30 -6.08
N ILE A 41 5.43 4.03 -6.32
CA ILE A 41 4.77 3.51 -7.50
C ILE A 41 3.39 3.01 -7.10
N CYS A 42 2.37 3.76 -7.51
CA CYS A 42 0.97 3.41 -7.36
C CYS A 42 0.56 2.54 -8.55
N ALA A 43 0.78 1.24 -8.42
CA ALA A 43 0.19 0.16 -9.22
C ALA A 43 -0.21 -0.96 -8.25
N ALA A 44 -0.93 -1.99 -8.68
CA ALA A 44 -1.14 -3.17 -7.85
C ALA A 44 -0.16 -4.26 -8.33
N PRO A 45 0.78 -4.75 -7.49
CA PRO A 45 1.07 -4.37 -6.09
C PRO A 45 1.77 -3.01 -5.96
N GLN A 46 1.65 -2.36 -4.79
CA GLN A 46 2.20 -1.03 -4.53
C GLN A 46 3.66 -1.14 -4.09
N ASP A 47 4.56 -0.49 -4.82
CA ASP A 47 5.99 -0.50 -4.57
C ASP A 47 6.46 0.89 -4.13
N ALA A 48 7.29 0.95 -3.08
CA ALA A 48 7.97 2.16 -2.65
C ALA A 48 9.47 1.91 -2.52
N ALA A 49 10.30 2.85 -2.94
CA ALA A 49 11.74 2.75 -2.82
C ALA A 49 12.33 4.03 -2.23
N GLN A 50 13.25 3.87 -1.29
CA GLN A 50 14.08 4.96 -0.82
C GLN A 50 15.42 4.92 -1.55
N VAL A 51 15.86 6.09 -2.02
CA VAL A 51 17.11 6.25 -2.76
C VAL A 51 18.03 7.25 -2.07
N ASN A 52 19.31 6.94 -2.04
CA ASN A 52 20.33 7.91 -1.69
C ASN A 52 20.49 8.90 -2.84
N ARG A 53 20.13 10.15 -2.61
CA ARG A 53 20.16 11.21 -3.64
C ARG A 53 21.55 11.56 -4.14
N GLN A 54 22.60 11.28 -3.38
CA GLN A 54 23.97 11.64 -3.78
C GLN A 54 24.51 10.72 -4.88
N ASN A 55 24.13 9.44 -4.86
CA ASN A 55 24.68 8.43 -5.76
C ASN A 55 23.61 7.63 -6.53
N GLY A 56 22.32 7.90 -6.32
CA GLY A 56 21.20 7.20 -6.94
C GLY A 56 21.01 5.76 -6.45
N GLN A 57 21.73 5.34 -5.41
CA GLN A 57 21.66 3.98 -4.90
C GLN A 57 20.35 3.76 -4.14
N ARG A 58 19.62 2.70 -4.48
CA ARG A 58 18.47 2.24 -3.69
C ARG A 58 18.94 1.72 -2.34
N VAL A 59 18.44 2.30 -1.26
CA VAL A 59 18.77 1.92 0.14
C VAL A 59 17.69 1.06 0.77
N LEU A 60 16.48 1.09 0.23
CA LEU A 60 15.35 0.26 0.66
C LEU A 60 14.34 0.18 -0.47
N ALA A 61 13.78 -1.01 -0.71
CA ALA A 61 12.54 -1.18 -1.46
C ALA A 61 11.51 -1.87 -0.57
N ILE A 62 10.25 -1.52 -0.72
CA ILE A 62 9.14 -2.10 0.01
C ILE A 62 8.03 -2.37 -0.99
N GLU A 63 7.55 -3.61 -1.02
CA GLU A 63 6.31 -3.99 -1.71
C GLU A 63 5.26 -4.29 -0.63
N LEU A 64 4.09 -3.66 -0.70
CA LEU A 64 2.99 -3.87 0.25
C LEU A 64 1.70 -4.27 -0.45
N ALA A 65 1.02 -5.25 0.13
CA ALA A 65 -0.33 -5.65 -0.22
C ALA A 65 -1.24 -5.55 1.02
N ALA A 66 -2.38 -4.87 0.87
CA ALA A 66 -3.39 -4.82 1.92
C ALA A 66 -4.02 -6.21 2.14
N ILE A 67 -4.20 -6.58 3.41
CA ILE A 67 -4.91 -7.80 3.80
C ILE A 67 -6.41 -7.48 3.90
N GLU A 68 -7.27 -8.43 3.54
CA GLU A 68 -8.72 -8.29 3.69
C GLU A 68 -9.08 -7.85 5.13
N GLY A 69 -9.96 -6.85 5.24
CA GLY A 69 -10.32 -6.23 6.51
C GLY A 69 -9.60 -4.91 6.81
N GLY A 70 -8.61 -4.49 5.99
CA GLY A 70 -8.14 -3.10 5.90
C GLY A 70 -7.23 -2.58 7.01
N ASN A 71 -6.99 -3.38 8.06
CA ASN A 71 -6.19 -2.96 9.23
C ASN A 71 -4.78 -3.57 9.24
N ALA A 72 -4.41 -4.32 8.20
CA ALA A 72 -3.13 -4.97 8.10
C ALA A 72 -2.63 -4.97 6.65
N ALA A 73 -1.31 -4.97 6.50
CA ALA A 73 -0.63 -5.15 5.23
C ALA A 73 0.41 -6.26 5.39
N SER A 74 0.64 -7.00 4.31
CA SER A 74 1.76 -7.93 4.17
C SER A 74 2.69 -7.40 3.09
N GLY A 75 3.95 -7.81 3.09
CA GLY A 75 4.88 -7.27 2.12
C GLY A 75 6.28 -7.84 2.20
N THR A 76 7.12 -7.34 1.31
CA THR A 76 8.54 -7.69 1.25
C THR A 76 9.38 -6.42 1.30
N LEU A 77 10.42 -6.42 2.13
CA LEU A 77 11.45 -5.41 2.12
C LEU A 77 12.67 -5.95 1.39
N VAL A 78 13.29 -5.12 0.56
CA VAL A 78 14.57 -5.39 -0.12
C VAL A 78 15.61 -4.43 0.42
N LEU A 79 16.53 -4.94 1.22
CA LEU A 79 17.62 -4.17 1.82
C LEU A 79 18.96 -4.38 1.08
N PRO A 80 19.89 -3.43 1.15
CA PRO A 80 21.18 -3.54 0.49
C PRO A 80 22.08 -4.61 1.14
N PHE A 81 23.10 -5.02 0.40
CA PHE A 81 24.19 -5.84 0.93
C PHE A 81 25.05 -5.07 1.94
N GLY A 82 25.78 -5.82 2.78
CA GLY A 82 26.69 -5.25 3.79
C GLY A 82 26.06 -5.06 5.18
N LEU A 83 24.83 -5.50 5.38
CA LEU A 83 24.16 -5.53 6.69
C LEU A 83 24.50 -6.81 7.47
N ASN A 84 24.39 -6.75 8.80
CA ASN A 84 24.53 -7.92 9.66
C ASN A 84 23.26 -8.79 9.61
N LEU A 85 23.27 -9.80 8.75
CA LEU A 85 22.14 -10.70 8.52
C LEU A 85 21.69 -11.43 9.81
N ASP A 86 22.62 -11.73 10.72
CA ASP A 86 22.32 -12.47 11.95
C ASP A 86 21.52 -11.65 12.95
N GLN A 87 21.59 -10.32 12.89
CA GLN A 87 20.81 -9.43 13.78
C GLN A 87 19.38 -9.19 13.27
N GLY A 88 19.10 -9.45 11.99
CA GLY A 88 17.81 -9.17 11.38
C GLY A 88 17.52 -7.68 11.22
N VAL A 89 16.24 -7.35 11.00
CA VAL A 89 15.74 -6.00 10.73
C VAL A 89 14.64 -5.65 11.70
N ALA A 90 14.87 -4.64 12.54
CA ALA A 90 13.84 -4.09 13.42
C ALA A 90 13.08 -2.97 12.69
N LEU A 91 11.75 -2.98 12.78
CA LEU A 91 10.89 -2.00 12.12
C LEU A 91 10.17 -1.14 13.16
N SER A 92 10.02 0.15 12.85
CA SER A 92 9.21 1.09 13.62
C SER A 92 8.62 2.12 12.66
N VAL A 93 7.36 2.51 12.90
CA VAL A 93 6.73 3.63 12.19
C VAL A 93 6.73 4.83 13.12
N ASP A 94 7.30 5.95 12.66
CA ASP A 94 7.50 7.15 13.47
C ASP A 94 8.23 6.85 14.80
N VAL A 95 7.71 7.38 15.91
CA VAL A 95 8.22 7.17 17.27
C VAL A 95 7.36 6.13 17.99
N SER A 96 7.04 5.04 17.29
CA SER A 96 6.29 3.90 17.85
C SER A 96 7.23 2.85 18.45
N GLU A 97 6.64 1.84 19.09
CA GLU A 97 7.37 0.66 19.57
C GLU A 97 8.14 -0.02 18.43
N ILE A 98 9.40 -0.37 18.70
CA ILE A 98 10.23 -1.14 17.78
C ILE A 98 9.73 -2.58 17.80
N LEU A 99 9.31 -3.09 16.64
CA LEU A 99 8.87 -4.45 16.47
C LEU A 99 10.04 -5.44 16.64
N PRO A 100 9.77 -6.69 17.08
CA PRO A 100 10.79 -7.74 17.11
C PRO A 100 11.52 -7.86 15.76
N PRO A 101 12.86 -8.06 15.76
CA PRO A 101 13.62 -8.13 14.51
C PRO A 101 13.12 -9.24 13.58
N LEU A 102 12.82 -8.86 12.34
CA LEU A 102 12.51 -9.78 11.25
C LEU A 102 13.80 -10.41 10.71
N ARG A 103 13.73 -11.67 10.31
CA ARG A 103 14.87 -12.39 9.74
C ARG A 103 14.95 -12.12 8.24
N PHE A 104 16.17 -12.09 7.72
CA PHE A 104 16.38 -12.17 6.28
C PHE A 104 16.02 -13.57 5.78
N SER A 105 15.20 -13.66 4.74
CA SER A 105 14.79 -14.93 4.15
C SER A 105 15.78 -15.44 3.12
N THR A 106 16.29 -14.54 2.27
CA THR A 106 17.29 -14.84 1.25
C THR A 106 17.94 -13.55 0.73
N CYS A 107 19.01 -13.67 -0.05
CA CYS A 107 19.56 -12.56 -0.82
C CYS A 107 19.63 -12.89 -2.31
N LEU A 108 19.20 -11.93 -3.13
CA LEU A 108 19.19 -11.95 -4.59
C LEU A 108 20.04 -10.79 -5.12
N PRO A 109 20.37 -10.72 -6.42
CA PRO A 109 21.13 -9.60 -6.98
C PRO A 109 20.54 -8.21 -6.68
N ALA A 110 19.22 -8.13 -6.46
CA ALA A 110 18.51 -6.91 -6.11
C ALA A 110 18.68 -6.45 -4.65
N GLY A 111 19.15 -7.33 -3.75
CA GLY A 111 19.28 -7.11 -2.31
C GLY A 111 18.86 -8.31 -1.46
N CYS A 112 18.81 -8.13 -0.15
CA CYS A 112 18.37 -9.14 0.81
C CYS A 112 16.90 -8.92 1.19
N LEU A 113 16.13 -10.00 1.13
CA LEU A 113 14.68 -10.01 1.33
C LEU A 113 14.32 -10.23 2.80
N VAL A 114 13.27 -9.53 3.24
CA VAL A 114 12.61 -9.68 4.54
C VAL A 114 11.10 -9.68 4.30
N ASN A 115 10.37 -10.63 4.85
CA ASN A 115 8.96 -10.88 4.57
C ASN A 115 8.26 -11.57 5.75
#